data_AF-A0A922YZR0-F1
#
_entry.id   AF-A0A922YZR0-F1
#
_cell.length_a   1.000
_cell.length_b   1.000
_cell.length_c   1.000
_cell.angle_alpha   90.00
_cell.angle_beta   90.00
_cell.angle_gamma   90.00
#
_symmetry.space_group_name_H-M   'P 1'
#
loop_
_entity.id
_entity.type
_entity.pdbx_description
1 polymer ?
#
loop_
_entity_poly.entity_id
_entity_poly.type
_entity_poly.pdbx_seq_one_letter_code
_entity_poly.pdbx_strand_id
1 'polypeptide(L)'
;AIVIDSTALVRRLGNFYSFDLVLKNTAPISVAVPALELSLTDAGDNVISRRVFLPNELPAVPELLAAGGSLSVSLRLSIAVGDSLPMAGYRALVFYP
;
A
#
# COMPACT_ATOMS: atom_id res chain seq x y z
N ALA A 1 -5.52 -4.71 16.02
CA ALA A 1 -4.94 -5.19 14.75
C ALA A 1 -4.49 -3.97 13.95
N ILE A 2 -3.59 -4.11 12.97
CA ILE A 2 -3.29 -2.99 12.06
C ILE A 2 -4.28 -3.02 10.91
N VAL A 3 -4.89 -1.88 10.60
CA VAL A 3 -5.83 -1.69 9.49
C VAL A 3 -5.36 -0.55 8.59
N ILE A 4 -5.84 -0.55 7.35
CA ILE A 4 -5.73 0.60 6.45
C ILE A 4 -6.89 1.55 6.76
N ASP A 5 -6.57 2.77 7.15
CA ASP A 5 -7.52 3.85 7.40
C ASP A 5 -7.86 4.60 6.08
N SER A 6 -6.85 4.83 5.23
CA SER A 6 -7.03 5.44 3.92
C SER A 6 -5.95 5.02 2.93
N THR A 7 -6.24 5.07 1.62
CA THR A 7 -5.26 4.94 0.54
C THR A 7 -5.57 5.89 -0.62
N ALA A 8 -4.56 6.27 -1.38
CA ALA A 8 -4.68 6.96 -2.66
C ALA A 8 -3.53 6.56 -3.58
N LEU A 9 -3.85 6.12 -4.81
CA LEU A 9 -2.88 5.96 -5.89
C LEU A 9 -3.07 7.07 -6.91
N VAL A 10 -2.10 7.98 -7.03
CA VAL A 10 -2.21 9.18 -7.87
C VAL A 10 -1.12 9.17 -8.92
N ARG A 11 -1.51 9.24 -10.19
CA ARG A 11 -0.58 9.45 -11.31
C ARG A 11 0.03 10.84 -11.20
N ARG A 12 1.35 10.92 -11.26
CA ARG A 12 2.11 12.18 -11.22
C ARG A 12 2.56 12.56 -12.62
N LEU A 13 3.74 12.11 -13.04
CA LEU A 13 4.32 12.43 -14.34
C LEU A 13 4.60 11.14 -15.10
N GLY A 14 4.16 11.04 -16.36
CA GLY A 14 4.43 9.85 -17.18
C GLY A 14 3.91 8.57 -16.51
N ASN A 15 4.80 7.64 -16.19
CA ASN A 15 4.50 6.38 -15.51
C ASN A 15 4.83 6.41 -14.00
N PHE A 16 5.10 7.59 -13.43
CA PHE A 16 5.34 7.75 -12.00
C PHE A 16 4.04 8.01 -11.24
N TYR A 17 3.90 7.33 -10.10
CA TYR A 17 2.75 7.39 -9.20
C TYR A 17 3.21 7.66 -7.77
N SER A 18 2.38 8.36 -6.99
CA SER A 18 2.45 8.26 -5.53
C SER A 18 1.38 7.28 -5.05
N PHE A 19 1.78 6.36 -4.18
CA PHE A 19 0.86 5.53 -3.42
C PHE A 19 0.96 5.92 -1.95
N ASP A 20 -0.06 6.62 -1.48
CA ASP A 20 -0.14 7.19 -0.14
C ASP A 20 -1.16 6.39 0.67
N LEU A 21 -0.83 6.01 1.90
CA LEU A 21 -1.76 5.33 2.80
C LEU A 21 -1.59 5.74 4.26
N VAL A 22 -2.63 5.52 5.05
CA VAL A 22 -2.60 5.64 6.50
C VAL A 22 -2.90 4.28 7.12
N LEU A 23 -1.99 3.80 7.96
CA LEU A 23 -2.19 2.63 8.80
C LEU A 23 -2.60 3.05 10.20
N LYS A 24 -3.52 2.30 10.81
CA LYS A 24 -3.97 2.54 12.17
C LYS A 24 -3.85 1.26 13.00
N ASN A 25 -3.25 1.37 14.18
CA ASN A 25 -3.26 0.32 15.17
C ASN A 25 -4.51 0.41 16.03
N THR A 26 -5.45 -0.52 15.85
CA THR A 26 -6.67 -0.59 16.65
C THR A 26 -6.54 -1.46 17.89
N ALA A 27 -5.38 -2.08 18.14
CA ALA A 27 -5.13 -2.85 19.35
C ALA A 27 -4.78 -1.95 20.54
N PRO A 28 -5.04 -2.41 21.79
CA PRO A 28 -4.61 -1.73 23.02
C PRO A 28 -3.12 -1.96 23.35
N ILE A 29 -2.35 -2.54 22.42
CA ILE A 29 -0.92 -2.82 22.56
C ILE A 29 -0.18 -2.34 21.31
N SER A 30 1.13 -2.13 21.43
CA SER A 30 1.99 -1.91 20.26
C SER A 30 2.03 -3.15 19.38
N VAL A 31 1.95 -2.97 18.06
CA VAL A 31 1.93 -4.07 17.08
C VAL A 31 2.93 -3.77 15.98
N ALA A 32 3.63 -4.79 15.48
CA ALA A 32 4.54 -4.66 14.36
C ALA A 32 3.85 -4.06 13.12
N VAL A 33 4.59 -3.26 12.35
CA VAL A 33 4.11 -2.79 11.04
C VAL A 33 3.94 -4.00 10.12
N PRO A 34 2.77 -4.18 9.46
CA PRO A 34 2.52 -5.33 8.60
C PRO A 34 3.19 -5.18 7.22
N ALA A 35 3.24 -6.28 6.46
CA ALA A 35 3.48 -6.20 5.03
C ALA A 35 2.28 -5.54 4.33
N LEU A 36 2.56 -4.85 3.23
CA LEU A 36 1.58 -4.15 2.41
C LEU A 36 1.54 -4.78 1.02
N GLU A 37 0.38 -5.20 0.56
CA GLU A 37 0.17 -5.59 -0.83
C GLU A 37 -0.53 -4.46 -1.58
N LEU A 38 0.01 -4.11 -2.75
CA LEU A 38 -0.65 -3.32 -3.77
C LEU A 38 -0.95 -4.22 -4.97
N SER A 39 -2.23 -4.36 -5.29
CA SER A 39 -2.71 -5.06 -6.49
C SER A 39 -3.28 -4.03 -7.46
N LEU A 40 -2.80 -4.01 -8.71
CA LEU A 40 -3.35 -3.16 -9.78
C LEU A 40 -4.43 -3.93 -10.53
N THR A 41 -5.51 -3.26 -10.93
CA THR A 41 -6.64 -3.88 -11.63
C THR A 41 -6.94 -3.25 -12.98
N ASP A 42 -7.50 -4.06 -13.89
CA ASP A 42 -8.10 -3.59 -15.13
C ASP A 42 -9.54 -3.06 -14.91
N ALA A 43 -10.21 -2.64 -15.99
CA ALA A 43 -11.58 -2.13 -15.94
C ALA A 43 -12.63 -3.18 -15.55
N GLY A 44 -12.28 -4.47 -15.65
CA GLY A 44 -13.10 -5.60 -15.22
C GLY A 44 -12.78 -6.05 -13.79
N ASP A 45 -12.01 -5.25 -13.02
CA ASP A 45 -11.62 -5.54 -11.65
C ASP A 45 -10.71 -6.78 -11.49
N ASN A 46 -10.10 -7.25 -12.58
CA ASN A 46 -9.14 -8.35 -12.57
C ASN A 46 -7.75 -7.83 -12.18
N VAL A 47 -7.03 -8.60 -11.37
CA VAL A 47 -5.66 -8.25 -10.96
C VAL A 47 -4.70 -8.46 -12.13
N ILE A 48 -4.03 -7.39 -12.57
CA ILE A 48 -3.06 -7.42 -13.67
C ILE A 48 -1.61 -7.35 -13.18
N SER A 49 -1.39 -6.88 -11.95
CA SER A 49 -0.09 -6.89 -11.29
C SER A 49 -0.27 -6.88 -9.77
N ARG A 50 0.65 -7.52 -9.05
CA ARG A 50 0.67 -7.54 -7.59
C ARG A 50 2.09 -7.36 -7.10
N ARG A 51 2.26 -6.49 -6.11
CA ARG A 51 3.52 -6.32 -5.39
C ARG A 51 3.27 -6.29 -3.89
N VAL A 52 4.08 -7.04 -3.17
CA VAL A 52 4.17 -6.98 -1.70
C VAL A 52 5.38 -6.13 -1.33
N PHE A 53 5.21 -5.26 -0.34
CA PHE A 53 6.24 -4.50 0.33
C PHE A 53 6.33 -5.00 1.77
N LEU A 54 7.48 -5.56 2.14
CA LEU A 54 7.78 -5.91 3.51
C LEU A 54 8.04 -4.65 4.35
N PRO A 55 7.89 -4.70 5.69
CA PRO A 55 8.10 -3.53 6.54
C PRO A 55 9.45 -2.84 6.34
N ASN A 56 10.51 -3.60 6.06
CA ASN A 56 11.85 -3.07 5.80
C ASN A 56 12.00 -2.39 4.41
N GLU A 57 11.05 -2.58 3.49
CA GLU A 57 10.98 -1.88 2.21
C GLU A 57 10.17 -0.59 2.29
N LEU A 58 9.40 -0.39 3.37
CA LEU A 58 8.60 0.80 3.57
C LEU A 58 9.47 1.95 4.12
N PRO A 59 9.32 3.18 3.60
CA PRO A 59 10.17 4.28 3.99
C PRO A 59 9.86 4.76 5.40
N ALA A 60 10.89 4.81 6.25
CA ALA A 60 10.85 5.42 7.58
C ALA A 60 9.73 4.92 8.51
N VAL A 61 9.36 3.64 8.40
CA VAL A 61 8.38 3.03 9.31
C VAL A 61 9.05 2.56 10.61
N PRO A 62 8.38 2.64 11.78
CA PRO A 62 8.89 2.06 13.01
C PRO A 62 8.78 0.53 12.99
N GLU A 63 9.54 -0.15 13.84
CA GLU A 63 9.39 -1.59 14.05
C GLU A 63 8.01 -1.94 14.65
N LEU A 64 7.56 -1.14 15.63
CA LEU A 64 6.26 -1.26 16.29
C LEU A 64 5.47 0.04 16.16
N LEU A 65 4.21 -0.08 15.74
CA LEU A 65 3.23 1.00 15.80
C LEU A 65 2.52 0.96 17.17
N ALA A 66 2.60 2.07 17.91
CA ALA A 66 2.01 2.18 19.25
C ALA A 66 0.51 1.88 19.27
N ALA A 67 -0.01 1.47 20.44
CA ALA A 67 -1.45 1.27 20.66
C ALA A 67 -2.26 2.52 20.27
N GLY A 68 -3.32 2.35 19.47
CA GLY A 68 -4.11 3.48 18.96
C GLY A 68 -3.39 4.39 17.94
N GLY A 69 -2.12 4.14 17.66
CA GLY A 69 -1.26 4.98 16.81
C GLY A 69 -1.66 4.94 15.34
N SER A 70 -1.29 5.98 14.60
CA SER A 70 -1.46 6.08 13.16
C SER A 70 -0.11 6.35 12.48
N LEU A 71 0.07 5.78 11.29
CA LEU A 71 1.30 5.87 10.51
C LEU A 71 0.97 6.18 9.06
N SER A 72 1.48 7.30 8.56
CA SER A 72 1.38 7.65 7.13
C SER A 72 2.56 7.08 6.37
N VAL A 73 2.29 6.41 5.24
CA VAL A 73 3.31 5.82 4.36
C VAL A 73 3.09 6.38 2.95
N SER A 74 4.18 6.79 2.29
CA SER A 74 4.15 7.30 0.92
C SER A 74 5.21 6.60 0.08
N LEU A 75 4.77 5.89 -0.97
CA LEU A 75 5.64 5.20 -1.92
C LEU A 75 5.66 5.97 -3.24
N ARG A 76 6.87 6.20 -3.77
CA ARG A 76 7.07 6.69 -5.14
C ARG A 76 7.31 5.51 -6.05
N LEU A 77 6.38 5.27 -6.97
CA LEU A 77 6.36 4.09 -7.81
C LEU A 77 6.55 4.46 -9.28
N SER A 78 7.35 3.69 -10.00
CA SER A 78 7.35 3.66 -11.46
C SER A 78 6.53 2.45 -11.90
N ILE A 79 5.36 2.68 -12.50
CA ILE A 79 4.40 1.63 -12.86
C ILE A 79 4.32 1.55 -14.38
N ALA A 80 4.92 0.51 -14.94
CA ALA A 80 4.79 0.17 -16.36
C ALA A 80 3.92 -1.09 -16.50
N VAL A 81 2.62 -0.89 -16.72
CA VAL A 81 1.70 -1.95 -17.16
C VAL A 81 1.68 -1.99 -18.68
N GLY A 82 1.65 -3.18 -19.26
CA GLY A 82 1.69 -3.37 -20.71
C GLY A 82 0.45 -2.79 -21.41
N ASP A 83 0.62 -2.35 -22.66
CA ASP A 83 -0.42 -1.67 -23.44
C ASP A 83 -1.68 -2.52 -23.69
N SER A 84 -1.58 -3.85 -23.57
CA SER A 84 -2.70 -4.76 -23.80
C SER A 84 -3.73 -4.80 -22.66
N LEU A 85 -3.35 -4.38 -21.45
CA LEU A 85 -4.20 -4.41 -20.25
C LEU A 85 -3.98 -3.12 -19.44
N PRO A 86 -4.68 -2.03 -19.80
CA PRO A 86 -4.52 -0.77 -19.08
C PRO A 86 -5.04 -0.91 -17.64
N MET A 87 -4.26 -0.37 -16.70
CA MET A 87 -4.70 -0.21 -15.31
C MET A 87 -5.88 0.77 -15.26
N ALA A 88 -6.98 0.33 -14.63
CA ALA A 88 -8.15 1.16 -14.35
C ALA A 88 -8.39 1.37 -12.85
N GLY A 89 -7.81 0.54 -11.99
CA GLY A 89 -7.98 0.61 -10.55
C GLY A 89 -6.84 -0.02 -9.75
N TYR A 90 -7.02 -0.06 -8.43
CA TYR A 90 -6.10 -0.73 -7.52
C TYR A 90 -6.83 -1.24 -6.26
N ARG A 91 -6.18 -2.16 -5.56
CA ARG A 91 -6.56 -2.67 -4.23
C ARG A 91 -5.34 -2.68 -3.32
N ALA A 92 -5.57 -2.45 -2.04
CA ALA A 92 -4.53 -2.48 -1.02
C ALA A 92 -4.98 -3.34 0.16
N LEU A 93 -4.07 -4.13 0.70
CA LEU A 93 -4.29 -4.91 1.90
C LEU A 93 -3.02 -4.97 2.75
N VAL A 94 -3.19 -5.26 4.03
CA VAL A 94 -2.09 -5.48 4.96
C VAL A 94 -2.21 -6.84 5.62
N PHE A 95 -1.08 -7.48 5.86
CA PHE A 95 -1.02 -8.81 6.49
C PHE A 95 0.32 -9.04 7.20
N TYR A 96 0.35 -10.03 8.08
CA TYR A 96 1.59 -10.54 8.69
C TYR A 96 1.94 -11.85 7.98
N PRO A 97 3.10 -11.92 7.30
CA PRO A 97 3.55 -13.14 6.63
C PRO A 97 3.92 -14.26 7.61
#